data_AF-H3B7Z9-F1
#
_entry.id   AF-H3B7Z9-F1
#
_cell.length_a   1.000
_cell.length_b   1.000
_cell.length_c   1.000
_cell.angle_alpha   90.00
_cell.angle_beta   90.00
_cell.angle_gamma   90.00
#
_symmetry.space_group_name_H-M   'P 1'
#
loop_
_entity.id
_entity.type
_entity.pdbx_description
1 polymer ?
#
loop_
_entity_poly.entity_id
_entity_poly.type
_entity_poly.pdbx_seq_one_letter_code
_entity_poly.pdbx_strand_id
1 'polypeptide(L)'
;LKKQLSKEEFEAEFNNTVNSFRTLLCFSLQQENKTLWNLWGYAHNNQDTSHAEILVLREIEKYLLEKASDHEIRQRVTLYVTCSPCNRCCTKILEFFQRFQRFDMDIKISKIYDLDSLQDLKQLGVSLKVMDSSDFKECFDLFVHTAEEFEPWPGLEEKTKQLNAVFLTQLHLLTCLSEEEFYGKFNNTRKNGRNMLCFSLEGENKPIWKLWGYAHNVRSQKHAENIVLREVASYLTKPFLNHFYISYGPCSNCCDKILDFLQKFEKKIKIMIKIMISRLYKDESSVFQNSIKKLHQMGVSVQVMNRGDFEQCFKGFVKIQGDFQPWPALEPTSEKCAANLEAI
;
A
#
# COMPACT_ATOMS: atom_id res chain seq x y z
N LEU A 1 15.58 12.49 -25.93
CA LEU A 1 15.11 13.06 -24.64
C LEU A 1 15.60 14.51 -24.53
N LYS A 2 14.79 15.40 -23.94
CA LYS A 2 15.24 16.76 -23.61
C LYS A 2 15.99 16.75 -22.27
N LYS A 3 16.87 17.72 -22.02
CA LYS A 3 17.77 17.70 -20.85
C LYS A 3 17.28 18.61 -19.72
N GLN A 4 16.97 19.87 -20.00
CA GLN A 4 16.56 20.84 -18.98
C GLN A 4 15.14 21.39 -19.21
N LEU A 5 14.42 21.58 -18.11
CA LEU A 5 13.12 22.23 -18.01
C LEU A 5 13.29 23.70 -17.60
N SER A 6 12.33 24.54 -17.98
CA SER A 6 12.20 25.86 -17.35
C SER A 6 11.54 25.74 -15.98
N LYS A 7 11.75 26.73 -15.10
CA LYS A 7 11.09 26.79 -13.78
C LYS A 7 9.57 26.77 -13.93
N GLU A 8 9.04 27.55 -14.88
CA GLU A 8 7.61 27.67 -15.14
C GLU A 8 7.01 26.35 -15.63
N GLU A 9 7.71 25.63 -16.51
CA GLU A 9 7.26 24.33 -17.01
C GLU A 9 7.27 23.28 -15.89
N PHE A 10 8.31 23.27 -15.06
CA PHE A 10 8.36 22.38 -13.90
C PHE A 10 7.19 22.65 -12.94
N GLU A 11 6.96 23.91 -12.57
CA GLU A 11 5.88 24.28 -11.66
C GLU A 11 4.51 23.99 -12.26
N ALA A 12 4.28 24.29 -13.54
CA ALA A 12 3.00 24.03 -14.20
C ALA A 12 2.63 22.54 -14.19
N GLU A 13 3.62 21.66 -14.37
CA GLU A 13 3.37 20.24 -14.56
C GLU A 13 3.54 19.41 -13.27
N PHE A 14 4.51 19.72 -12.41
CA PHE A 14 4.73 19.00 -11.14
C PHE A 14 3.92 19.54 -9.97
N ASN A 15 3.32 20.73 -10.06
CA ASN A 15 2.50 21.24 -8.97
C ASN A 15 1.30 20.30 -8.71
N ASN A 16 1.30 19.70 -7.53
CA ASN A 16 0.32 18.69 -7.11
C ASN A 16 -0.99 19.28 -6.57
N THR A 17 -1.05 20.61 -6.42
CA THR A 17 -2.25 21.35 -5.99
C THR A 17 -3.13 21.78 -7.15
N VAL A 18 -2.61 21.72 -8.39
CA VAL A 18 -3.30 22.12 -9.61
C VAL A 18 -3.44 20.95 -10.58
N ASN A 19 -4.49 20.98 -11.39
CA ASN A 19 -4.64 20.03 -12.49
C ASN A 19 -3.78 20.50 -13.66
N SER A 20 -2.90 19.63 -14.15
CA SER A 20 -2.21 19.83 -15.42
C SER A 20 -2.70 18.80 -16.44
N PHE A 21 -2.72 19.17 -17.71
CA PHE A 21 -3.28 18.34 -18.78
C PHE A 21 -2.23 17.52 -19.53
N ARG A 22 -0.96 17.61 -19.14
CA ARG A 22 0.16 16.92 -19.78
C ARG A 22 0.89 16.04 -18.77
N THR A 23 1.30 14.86 -19.23
CA THR A 23 2.17 13.99 -18.45
C THR A 23 3.61 14.32 -18.82
N LEU A 24 4.36 14.79 -17.84
CA LEU A 24 5.80 15.01 -17.92
C LEU A 24 6.48 13.95 -17.05
N LEU A 25 7.55 13.36 -17.58
CA LEU A 25 8.38 12.39 -16.89
C LEU A 25 9.82 12.85 -16.95
N CYS A 26 10.44 13.06 -15.79
CA CYS A 26 11.89 13.24 -15.68
C CYS A 26 12.52 11.94 -15.19
N PHE A 27 13.66 11.55 -15.73
CA PHE A 27 14.36 10.35 -15.28
C PHE A 27 15.85 10.57 -15.13
N SER A 28 16.41 9.84 -14.17
CA SER A 28 17.85 9.73 -13.95
C SER A 28 18.22 8.28 -13.79
N LEU A 29 19.43 7.94 -14.25
CA LEU A 29 20.05 6.65 -14.03
C LEU A 29 21.23 6.86 -13.07
N GLN A 30 21.33 6.05 -12.03
CA GLN A 30 22.41 6.09 -11.06
C GLN A 30 23.20 4.78 -11.08
N GLN A 31 24.50 4.88 -10.95
CA GLN A 31 25.42 3.75 -10.78
C GLN A 31 26.35 4.08 -9.60
N GLU A 32 26.46 3.18 -8.61
CA GLU A 32 27.27 3.40 -7.41
C GLU A 32 26.99 4.75 -6.71
N ASN A 33 25.70 5.15 -6.63
CA ASN A 33 25.23 6.42 -6.08
C ASN A 33 25.68 7.68 -6.84
N LYS A 34 26.14 7.55 -8.09
CA LYS A 34 26.45 8.68 -8.98
C LYS A 34 25.48 8.72 -10.15
N THR A 35 24.93 9.90 -10.43
CA THR A 35 24.08 10.12 -11.59
C THR A 35 24.89 9.97 -12.88
N LEU A 36 24.39 9.14 -13.78
CA LEU A 36 24.91 8.94 -15.12
C LEU A 36 24.38 10.05 -16.04
N TRP A 37 25.10 11.18 -16.08
CA TRP A 37 24.76 12.37 -16.86
C TRP A 37 24.79 12.17 -18.39
N ASN A 38 25.21 11.01 -18.88
CA ASN A 38 25.01 10.60 -20.27
C ASN A 38 23.55 10.16 -20.55
N LEU A 39 22.86 9.59 -19.55
CA LEU A 39 21.49 9.06 -19.70
C LEU A 39 20.55 9.61 -18.62
N TRP A 40 20.16 10.86 -18.83
CA TRP A 40 19.19 11.59 -18.01
C TRP A 40 18.36 12.51 -18.92
N GLY A 41 17.23 12.98 -18.40
CA GLY A 41 16.45 14.02 -19.04
C GLY A 41 14.96 13.82 -18.80
N TYR A 42 14.14 14.39 -19.68
CA TYR A 42 12.70 14.29 -19.58
C TYR A 42 12.02 14.03 -20.92
N ALA A 43 10.76 13.59 -20.82
CA ALA A 43 9.83 13.40 -21.92
C ALA A 43 8.43 13.88 -21.53
N HIS A 44 7.71 14.44 -22.49
CA HIS A 44 6.26 14.61 -22.37
C HIS A 44 5.54 13.44 -23.05
N ASN A 45 4.29 13.22 -22.66
CA ASN A 45 3.38 12.44 -23.48
C ASN A 45 3.23 13.09 -24.87
N ASN A 46 3.27 12.27 -25.92
CA ASN A 46 2.91 12.71 -27.25
C ASN A 46 1.42 12.38 -27.48
N GLN A 47 0.61 13.40 -27.75
CA GLN A 47 -0.85 13.31 -27.86
C GLN A 47 -1.32 12.26 -28.88
N ASP A 48 -0.50 11.93 -29.88
CA ASP A 48 -0.90 11.05 -30.98
C ASP A 48 -0.21 9.66 -31.01
N THR A 49 0.81 9.37 -30.19
CA THR A 49 1.59 8.12 -30.42
C THR A 49 2.21 7.40 -29.22
N SER A 50 2.59 8.05 -28.11
CA SER A 50 3.28 7.36 -27.00
C SER A 50 3.27 8.16 -25.69
N HIS A 51 3.05 7.46 -24.58
CA HIS A 51 3.20 8.03 -23.23
C HIS A 51 4.68 8.24 -22.87
N ALA A 52 4.95 9.16 -21.94
CA ALA A 52 6.32 9.55 -21.56
C ALA A 52 7.15 8.38 -21.01
N GLU A 53 6.52 7.47 -20.25
CA GLU A 53 7.09 6.24 -19.70
C GLU A 53 7.66 5.37 -20.81
N ILE A 54 6.91 5.18 -21.90
CA ILE A 54 7.32 4.31 -23.01
C ILE A 54 8.52 4.93 -23.74
N LEU A 55 8.53 6.26 -23.91
CA LEU A 55 9.64 6.96 -24.55
C LEU A 55 10.93 6.83 -23.73
N VAL A 56 10.83 7.01 -22.41
CA VAL A 56 11.98 6.87 -21.51
C VAL A 56 12.47 5.43 -21.44
N LEU A 57 11.59 4.44 -21.33
CA LEU A 57 11.99 3.03 -21.31
C LEU A 57 12.74 2.61 -22.58
N ARG A 58 12.32 3.08 -23.77
CA ARG A 58 13.03 2.79 -25.02
C ARG A 58 14.45 3.35 -25.05
N GLU A 59 14.65 4.54 -24.51
CA GLU A 59 15.97 5.17 -24.44
C GLU A 59 16.88 4.46 -23.44
N ILE A 60 16.33 4.03 -22.30
CA ILE A 60 17.06 3.21 -21.34
C ILE A 60 17.41 1.87 -21.97
N GLU A 61 16.46 1.18 -22.61
CA GLU A 61 16.69 -0.09 -23.30
C GLU A 61 17.82 0.02 -24.34
N LYS A 62 17.81 1.06 -25.17
CA LYS A 62 18.85 1.29 -26.17
C LYS A 62 20.24 1.40 -25.52
N TYR A 63 20.35 2.20 -24.46
CA TYR A 63 21.60 2.33 -23.71
C TYR A 63 22.09 1.00 -23.14
N LEU A 64 21.18 0.20 -22.57
CA LEU A 64 21.51 -1.10 -21.97
C LEU A 64 22.00 -2.11 -23.02
N LEU A 65 21.41 -2.11 -24.22
CA LEU A 65 21.84 -2.97 -25.31
C LEU A 65 23.22 -2.58 -25.85
N GLU A 66 23.55 -1.28 -25.87
CA GLU A 66 24.86 -0.79 -26.30
C GLU A 66 25.99 -1.07 -25.28
N LYS A 67 25.65 -1.22 -23.99
CA LYS A 67 26.61 -1.43 -22.89
C LYS A 67 26.68 -2.87 -22.38
N ALA A 68 26.32 -3.85 -23.22
CA ALA A 68 26.17 -5.27 -22.92
C ALA A 68 27.45 -6.03 -22.46
N SER A 69 28.51 -5.36 -22.00
CA SER A 69 29.75 -6.00 -21.52
C SER A 69 29.99 -5.81 -20.01
N ASP A 70 29.24 -4.92 -19.35
CA ASP A 70 29.49 -4.51 -17.96
C ASP A 70 28.42 -5.12 -17.04
N HIS A 71 28.49 -6.45 -16.86
CA HIS A 71 27.38 -7.29 -16.39
C HIS A 71 27.15 -7.34 -14.88
N GLU A 72 28.04 -6.76 -14.07
CA GLU A 72 28.01 -6.94 -12.62
C GLU A 72 27.47 -5.74 -11.83
N ILE A 73 27.34 -4.56 -12.44
CA ILE A 73 27.01 -3.34 -11.70
C ILE A 73 25.51 -3.07 -11.72
N ARG A 74 24.90 -3.10 -10.53
CA ARG A 74 23.48 -2.79 -10.33
C ARG A 74 23.26 -1.28 -10.50
N GLN A 75 22.29 -0.91 -11.33
CA GLN A 75 21.95 0.48 -11.59
C GLN A 75 20.58 0.83 -10.97
N ARG A 76 20.35 2.09 -10.63
CA ARG A 76 19.07 2.58 -10.13
C ARG A 76 18.46 3.56 -11.12
N VAL A 77 17.25 3.27 -11.57
CA VAL A 77 16.46 4.16 -12.41
C VAL A 77 15.48 4.92 -11.51
N THR A 78 15.55 6.25 -11.48
CA THR A 78 14.55 7.07 -10.77
C THR A 78 13.70 7.81 -11.78
N LEU A 79 12.40 7.54 -11.77
CA LEU A 79 11.38 8.21 -12.56
C LEU A 79 10.62 9.19 -11.66
N TYR A 80 10.63 10.47 -12.03
CA TYR A 80 9.79 11.51 -11.48
C TYR A 80 8.64 11.75 -12.45
N VAL A 81 7.43 11.35 -12.07
CA VAL A 81 6.25 11.44 -12.94
C VAL A 81 5.27 12.46 -12.40
N THR A 82 4.73 13.30 -13.29
CA THR A 82 3.71 14.28 -12.88
C THR A 82 2.41 13.61 -12.48
N CYS A 83 2.05 12.50 -13.13
CA CYS A 83 0.90 11.66 -12.80
C CYS A 83 1.31 10.19 -12.74
N SER A 84 0.64 9.38 -11.90
CA SER A 84 0.91 7.94 -11.85
C SER A 84 0.70 7.26 -13.22
N PRO A 85 1.55 6.28 -13.58
CA PRO A 85 1.45 5.61 -14.87
C PRO A 85 0.13 4.84 -15.01
N CYS A 86 -0.46 4.85 -16.21
CA CYS A 86 -1.65 4.06 -16.49
C CYS A 86 -1.33 2.56 -16.61
N ASN A 87 -2.38 1.72 -16.63
CA ASN A 87 -2.25 0.26 -16.83
C ASN A 87 -1.27 -0.13 -17.94
N ARG A 88 -1.46 0.40 -19.16
CA ARG A 88 -0.59 0.09 -20.30
C ARG A 88 0.89 0.44 -20.04
N CYS A 89 1.16 1.56 -19.37
CA CYS A 89 2.53 1.94 -19.01
C CYS A 89 3.09 1.00 -17.94
N CYS A 90 2.29 0.64 -16.93
CA CYS A 90 2.66 -0.31 -15.90
C CYS A 90 3.03 -1.67 -16.51
N THR A 91 2.22 -2.20 -17.44
CA THR A 91 2.56 -3.44 -18.17
C THR A 91 3.91 -3.35 -18.88
N LYS A 92 4.20 -2.21 -19.53
CA LYS A 92 5.49 -2.02 -20.22
C LYS A 92 6.68 -1.88 -19.27
N ILE A 93 6.49 -1.25 -18.12
CA ILE A 93 7.51 -1.21 -17.06
C ILE A 93 7.75 -2.62 -16.53
N LEU A 94 6.72 -3.45 -16.33
CA LEU A 94 6.85 -4.85 -15.90
C LEU A 94 7.63 -5.69 -16.91
N GLU A 95 7.26 -5.62 -18.19
CA GLU A 95 7.95 -6.33 -19.28
C GLU A 95 9.44 -5.93 -19.33
N PHE A 96 9.72 -4.63 -19.22
CA PHE A 96 11.09 -4.10 -19.18
C PHE A 96 11.87 -4.69 -17.99
N PHE A 97 11.29 -4.67 -16.79
CA PHE A 97 11.92 -5.20 -15.59
C PHE A 97 12.23 -6.70 -15.66
N GLN A 98 11.28 -7.49 -16.16
CA GLN A 98 11.46 -8.93 -16.29
C GLN A 98 12.58 -9.28 -17.27
N ARG A 99 12.72 -8.48 -18.33
CA ARG A 99 13.78 -8.63 -19.34
C ARG A 99 15.14 -8.19 -18.81
N PHE A 100 15.17 -7.12 -18.04
CA PHE A 100 16.37 -6.43 -17.59
C PHE A 100 16.47 -6.55 -16.07
N GLN A 101 16.79 -7.74 -15.53
CA GLN A 101 16.87 -8.00 -14.08
C GLN A 101 18.09 -7.36 -13.37
N ARG A 102 18.55 -6.19 -13.82
CA ARG A 102 19.80 -5.54 -13.37
C ARG A 102 19.60 -4.16 -12.73
N PHE A 103 18.36 -3.79 -12.43
CA PHE A 103 18.01 -2.45 -11.95
C PHE A 103 17.14 -2.49 -10.71
N ASP A 104 17.35 -1.52 -9.84
CA ASP A 104 16.31 -1.04 -8.94
C ASP A 104 15.58 0.12 -9.64
N MET A 105 14.26 0.23 -9.50
CA MET A 105 13.52 1.40 -10.01
C MET A 105 12.75 2.06 -8.88
N ASP A 106 12.89 3.38 -8.81
CA ASP A 106 12.10 4.27 -7.99
C ASP A 106 11.16 5.05 -8.91
N ILE A 107 9.86 4.99 -8.64
CA ILE A 107 8.87 5.84 -9.30
C ILE A 107 8.29 6.78 -8.24
N LYS A 108 8.62 8.06 -8.38
CA LYS A 108 8.19 9.14 -7.51
C LYS A 108 7.08 9.93 -8.22
N ILE A 109 5.90 9.97 -7.60
CA ILE A 109 4.65 10.40 -8.22
C ILE A 109 4.21 11.74 -7.63
N SER A 110 4.03 12.77 -8.46
CA SER A 110 3.47 14.04 -8.00
C SER A 110 1.96 13.97 -7.77
N LYS A 111 1.20 13.51 -8.78
CA LYS A 111 -0.27 13.39 -8.75
C LYS A 111 -0.71 11.96 -9.00
N ILE A 112 -1.82 11.58 -8.37
CA ILE A 112 -2.38 10.23 -8.47
C ILE A 112 -3.46 10.23 -9.56
N TYR A 113 -3.30 9.40 -10.59
CA TYR A 113 -4.28 9.22 -11.67
C TYR A 113 -4.93 7.84 -11.62
N ASP A 114 -4.12 6.78 -11.68
CA ASP A 114 -4.53 5.37 -11.59
C ASP A 114 -3.63 4.65 -10.58
N LEU A 115 -4.22 4.06 -9.54
CA LEU A 115 -3.50 3.34 -8.47
C LEU A 115 -3.65 1.83 -8.57
N ASP A 116 -4.74 1.33 -9.16
CA ASP A 116 -5.00 -0.11 -9.27
C ASP A 116 -3.89 -0.79 -10.09
N SER A 117 -3.47 -0.12 -11.16
CA SER A 117 -2.41 -0.59 -12.06
C SER A 117 -1.01 -0.64 -11.43
N LEU A 118 -0.78 0.03 -10.29
CA LEU A 118 0.54 0.10 -9.65
C LEU A 118 0.84 -1.12 -8.77
N GLN A 119 -0.15 -1.96 -8.47
CA GLN A 119 0.01 -3.08 -7.55
C GLN A 119 1.01 -4.12 -8.06
N ASP A 120 0.97 -4.43 -9.36
CA ASP A 120 1.87 -5.41 -9.96
C ASP A 120 3.33 -4.91 -9.95
N LEU A 121 3.54 -3.62 -10.20
CA LEU A 121 4.87 -3.00 -10.10
C LEU A 121 5.46 -3.15 -8.70
N LYS A 122 4.63 -2.92 -7.67
CA LYS A 122 5.03 -3.11 -6.29
C LYS A 122 5.41 -4.55 -5.96
N GLN A 123 4.62 -5.52 -6.45
CA GLN A 123 4.91 -6.94 -6.23
C GLN A 123 6.22 -7.37 -6.88
N LEU A 124 6.62 -6.71 -7.97
CA LEU A 124 7.90 -6.95 -8.66
C LEU A 124 9.10 -6.27 -7.96
N GLY A 125 8.86 -5.52 -6.88
CA GLY A 125 9.91 -4.84 -6.12
C GLY A 125 10.24 -3.42 -6.61
N VAL A 126 9.41 -2.83 -7.48
CA VAL A 126 9.51 -1.41 -7.83
C VAL A 126 9.17 -0.56 -6.61
N SER A 127 10.04 0.37 -6.28
CA SER A 127 9.82 1.35 -5.21
C SER A 127 8.89 2.44 -5.73
N LEU A 128 7.76 2.63 -5.05
CA LEU A 128 6.71 3.58 -5.44
C LEU A 128 6.42 4.52 -4.27
N LYS A 129 6.41 5.84 -4.51
CA LYS A 129 6.01 6.83 -3.49
C LYS A 129 5.40 8.10 -4.09
N VAL A 130 4.60 8.82 -3.29
CA VAL A 130 4.21 10.20 -3.60
C VAL A 130 5.37 11.12 -3.24
N MET A 131 5.65 12.10 -4.11
CA MET A 131 6.70 13.09 -3.90
C MET A 131 6.40 13.99 -2.69
N ASP A 132 7.39 14.11 -1.80
CA ASP A 132 7.42 15.14 -0.76
C ASP A 132 8.26 16.36 -1.19
N SER A 133 8.33 17.37 -0.31
CA SER A 133 9.07 18.60 -0.59
C SER A 133 10.54 18.34 -0.92
N SER A 134 11.17 17.34 -0.29
CA SER A 134 12.55 16.96 -0.59
C SER A 134 12.70 16.31 -1.96
N ASP A 135 11.73 15.49 -2.38
CA ASP A 135 11.71 14.89 -3.71
C ASP A 135 11.47 15.92 -4.81
N PHE A 136 10.59 16.90 -4.58
CA PHE A 136 10.38 17.99 -5.51
C PHE A 136 11.63 18.82 -5.66
N LYS A 137 12.31 19.15 -4.56
CA LYS A 137 13.60 19.82 -4.59
C LYS A 137 14.65 19.02 -5.36
N GLU A 138 14.79 17.73 -5.07
CA GLU A 138 15.75 16.85 -5.77
C GLU A 138 15.48 16.82 -7.27
N CYS A 139 14.21 16.67 -7.68
CA CYS A 139 13.82 16.72 -9.09
C CYS A 139 14.14 18.09 -9.70
N PHE A 140 13.82 19.18 -9.00
CA PHE A 140 14.09 20.53 -9.46
C PHE A 140 15.58 20.77 -9.70
N ASP A 141 16.43 20.46 -8.70
CA ASP A 141 17.88 20.63 -8.78
C ASP A 141 18.51 19.80 -9.92
N LEU A 142 17.91 18.65 -10.25
CA LEU A 142 18.38 17.78 -11.32
C LEU A 142 17.99 18.27 -12.71
N PHE A 143 16.78 18.82 -12.87
CA PHE A 143 16.18 19.04 -14.21
C PHE A 143 15.91 20.50 -14.57
N VAL A 144 15.92 21.42 -13.61
CA VAL A 144 15.75 22.87 -13.85
C VAL A 144 17.11 23.56 -13.89
N HIS A 145 17.18 24.72 -14.55
CA HIS A 145 18.44 25.47 -14.69
C HIS A 145 19.06 25.80 -13.33
N THR A 146 20.38 25.66 -13.22
CA THR A 146 21.15 25.71 -11.96
C THR A 146 21.14 27.07 -11.25
N ALA A 147 20.64 28.13 -11.90
CA ALA A 147 20.53 29.46 -11.29
C ALA A 147 19.23 29.67 -10.52
N GLU A 148 18.26 28.76 -10.69
CA GLU A 148 16.97 28.82 -10.03
C GLU A 148 16.99 28.04 -8.72
N GLU A 149 16.24 28.51 -7.72
CA GLU A 149 16.01 27.79 -6.47
C GLU A 149 14.59 27.24 -6.42
N PHE A 150 14.45 26.03 -5.88
CA PHE A 150 13.15 25.42 -5.65
C PHE A 150 12.42 26.13 -4.50
N GLU A 151 11.25 26.68 -4.82
CA GLU A 151 10.34 27.28 -3.86
C GLU A 151 9.07 26.43 -3.75
N PRO A 152 8.75 25.86 -2.57
CA PRO A 152 7.51 25.14 -2.35
C PRO A 152 6.28 26.00 -2.66
N TRP A 153 5.38 25.51 -3.49
CA TRP A 153 4.11 26.20 -3.75
C TRP A 153 3.15 26.12 -2.55
N PRO A 154 2.22 27.09 -2.40
CA PRO A 154 1.24 27.08 -1.31
C PRO A 154 0.43 25.78 -1.25
N GLY A 155 0.38 25.15 -0.07
CA GLY A 155 -0.40 23.93 0.17
C GLY A 155 0.29 22.63 -0.24
N LEU A 156 1.56 22.67 -0.69
CA LEU A 156 2.35 21.49 -1.05
C LEU A 156 2.30 20.41 0.05
N GLU A 157 2.63 20.76 1.29
CA GLU A 157 2.74 19.80 2.40
C GLU A 157 1.39 19.16 2.73
N GLU A 158 0.31 19.96 2.73
CA GLU A 158 -1.03 19.46 3.01
C GLU A 158 -1.49 18.51 1.90
N LYS A 159 -1.29 18.91 0.64
CA LYS A 159 -1.67 18.10 -0.52
C LYS A 159 -0.85 16.81 -0.59
N THR A 160 0.45 16.86 -0.36
CA THR A 160 1.32 15.68 -0.27
C THR A 160 0.86 14.74 0.85
N LYS A 161 0.47 15.26 2.03
CA LYS A 161 -0.10 14.41 3.11
C LYS A 161 -1.39 13.73 2.68
N GLN A 162 -2.31 14.47 2.04
CA GLN A 162 -3.57 13.91 1.53
C GLN A 162 -3.32 12.82 0.47
N LEU A 163 -2.45 13.08 -0.51
CA LEU A 163 -2.10 12.13 -1.56
C LEU A 163 -1.37 10.92 -0.98
N ASN A 164 -0.44 11.09 -0.04
CA ASN A 164 0.22 9.99 0.64
C ASN A 164 -0.78 9.12 1.42
N ALA A 165 -1.74 9.72 2.10
CA ALA A 165 -2.79 8.94 2.77
C ALA A 165 -3.57 8.08 1.76
N VAL A 166 -4.00 8.66 0.63
CA VAL A 166 -4.69 7.91 -0.45
C VAL A 166 -3.80 6.82 -1.04
N PHE A 167 -2.56 7.16 -1.37
CA PHE A 167 -1.58 6.26 -1.97
C PHE A 167 -1.22 5.09 -1.06
N LEU A 168 -0.93 5.36 0.22
CA LEU A 168 -0.64 4.32 1.20
C LEU A 168 -1.88 3.47 1.45
N THR A 169 -3.05 4.09 1.59
CA THR A 169 -4.30 3.36 1.74
C THR A 169 -4.49 2.44 0.55
N GLN A 170 -4.56 2.91 -0.68
CA GLN A 170 -4.90 2.08 -1.85
C GLN A 170 -3.77 1.14 -2.34
N LEU A 171 -2.49 1.48 -2.12
CA LEU A 171 -1.36 0.65 -2.56
C LEU A 171 -0.91 -0.37 -1.51
N HIS A 172 -1.11 -0.11 -0.20
CA HIS A 172 -0.82 -1.09 0.87
C HIS A 172 -2.06 -1.80 1.42
N LEU A 173 -3.25 -1.23 1.25
CA LEU A 173 -4.52 -1.81 1.65
C LEU A 173 -5.45 -1.80 0.45
N LEU A 174 -5.78 -2.98 -0.03
CA LEU A 174 -6.80 -3.07 -1.05
C LEU A 174 -8.08 -2.45 -0.47
N THR A 175 -8.60 -1.39 -1.12
CA THR A 175 -9.70 -0.59 -0.56
C THR A 175 -11.05 -1.24 -0.78
N CYS A 176 -11.21 -2.26 -1.62
CA CYS A 176 -12.45 -3.03 -1.66
C CYS A 176 -12.11 -4.46 -2.08
N LEU A 177 -12.70 -5.44 -1.41
CA LEU A 177 -12.76 -6.83 -1.83
C LEU A 177 -13.77 -6.97 -2.98
N SER A 178 -13.52 -7.87 -3.91
CA SER A 178 -14.60 -8.46 -4.70
C SER A 178 -15.47 -9.36 -3.81
N GLU A 179 -16.72 -9.60 -4.21
CA GLU A 179 -17.58 -10.57 -3.52
C GLU A 179 -16.94 -11.96 -3.48
N GLU A 180 -16.33 -12.38 -4.59
CA GLU A 180 -15.64 -13.66 -4.69
C GLU A 180 -14.51 -13.78 -3.67
N GLU A 181 -13.70 -12.73 -3.49
CA GLU A 181 -12.65 -12.72 -2.47
C GLU A 181 -13.23 -12.76 -1.06
N PHE A 182 -14.27 -11.98 -0.77
CA PHE A 182 -14.91 -11.99 0.55
C PHE A 182 -15.45 -13.38 0.89
N TYR A 183 -16.33 -13.94 0.04
CA TYR A 183 -16.88 -15.28 0.27
C TYR A 183 -15.80 -16.37 0.24
N GLY A 184 -14.79 -16.19 -0.61
CA GLY A 184 -13.64 -17.09 -0.67
C GLY A 184 -12.82 -17.08 0.62
N LYS A 185 -12.63 -15.93 1.27
CA LYS A 185 -11.77 -15.83 2.45
C LYS A 185 -12.52 -15.90 3.78
N PHE A 186 -13.65 -15.23 3.91
CA PHE A 186 -14.37 -15.11 5.17
C PHE A 186 -15.37 -16.23 5.45
N ASN A 187 -15.65 -17.12 4.48
CA ASN A 187 -16.57 -18.23 4.72
C ASN A 187 -16.05 -19.20 5.80
N ASN A 188 -16.70 -19.20 6.97
CA ASN A 188 -16.26 -19.94 8.16
C ASN A 188 -16.36 -21.48 8.01
N THR A 189 -17.06 -21.99 6.99
CA THR A 189 -17.16 -23.43 6.71
C THR A 189 -16.01 -23.95 5.85
N ARG A 190 -15.26 -23.06 5.17
CA ARG A 190 -14.22 -23.43 4.20
C ARG A 190 -12.82 -23.35 4.82
N LYS A 191 -11.99 -24.34 4.54
CA LYS A 191 -10.57 -24.37 4.93
C LYS A 191 -9.69 -23.80 3.82
N ASN A 192 -9.70 -22.49 3.66
CA ASN A 192 -8.88 -21.82 2.64
C ASN A 192 -7.53 -21.35 3.19
N GLY A 193 -6.46 -21.55 2.41
CA GLY A 193 -5.06 -21.49 2.89
C GLY A 193 -4.38 -20.13 2.94
N ARG A 194 -5.12 -19.00 2.95
CA ARG A 194 -4.52 -17.65 3.09
C ARG A 194 -5.35 -16.80 4.05
N ASN A 195 -4.70 -16.24 5.07
CA ASN A 195 -5.34 -15.32 6.01
C ASN A 195 -5.54 -13.95 5.35
N MET A 196 -6.68 -13.33 5.66
CA MET A 196 -7.07 -12.00 5.25
C MET A 196 -7.56 -11.23 6.47
N LEU A 197 -7.16 -9.97 6.60
CA LEU A 197 -7.52 -9.08 7.69
C LEU A 197 -8.07 -7.78 7.12
N CYS A 198 -9.33 -7.45 7.38
CA CYS A 198 -9.93 -6.16 7.10
C CYS A 198 -9.93 -5.32 8.37
N PHE A 199 -9.51 -4.05 8.32
CA PHE A 199 -9.50 -3.21 9.51
C PHE A 199 -10.17 -1.85 9.29
N SER A 200 -10.74 -1.30 10.36
CA SER A 200 -11.26 0.07 10.40
C SER A 200 -10.90 0.75 11.72
N LEU A 201 -10.79 2.09 11.68
CA LEU A 201 -10.49 2.94 12.84
C LEU A 201 -11.67 3.84 13.17
N GLU A 202 -12.20 3.75 14.39
CA GLU A 202 -13.31 4.58 14.87
C GLU A 202 -12.84 5.61 15.90
N GLY A 203 -13.15 6.89 15.66
CA GLY A 203 -12.92 7.98 16.60
C GLY A 203 -14.18 8.30 17.41
N GLU A 204 -14.06 9.23 18.37
CA GLU A 204 -15.12 9.56 19.34
C GLU A 204 -16.48 9.98 18.75
N ASN A 205 -16.51 10.50 17.52
CA ASN A 205 -17.74 11.09 16.93
C ASN A 205 -18.26 10.41 15.65
N LYS A 206 -17.74 9.23 15.27
CA LYS A 206 -18.20 8.27 14.22
C LYS A 206 -17.01 7.41 13.76
N PRO A 207 -17.25 6.26 13.10
CA PRO A 207 -16.20 5.56 12.39
C PRO A 207 -15.50 6.53 11.44
N ILE A 208 -14.19 6.67 11.54
CA ILE A 208 -13.45 7.42 10.54
C ILE A 208 -13.29 6.45 9.38
N TRP A 209 -14.34 6.34 8.56
CA TRP A 209 -14.34 5.63 7.27
C TRP A 209 -13.31 6.19 6.26
N LYS A 210 -12.35 7.02 6.71
CA LYS A 210 -11.20 7.48 5.93
C LYS A 210 -9.99 6.54 6.04
N LEU A 211 -9.95 5.62 7.02
CA LEU A 211 -8.81 4.70 7.25
C LEU A 211 -9.30 3.27 7.43
N TRP A 212 -9.38 2.56 6.30
CA TRP A 212 -9.80 1.17 6.26
C TRP A 212 -9.22 0.47 5.03
N GLY A 213 -9.10 -0.85 5.11
CA GLY A 213 -8.75 -1.70 3.98
C GLY A 213 -8.36 -3.10 4.45
N TYR A 214 -7.78 -3.91 3.57
CA TYR A 214 -7.38 -5.27 3.94
C TYR A 214 -5.93 -5.64 3.59
N ALA A 215 -5.38 -6.57 4.37
CA ALA A 215 -4.07 -7.17 4.17
C ALA A 215 -4.18 -8.69 4.01
N HIS A 216 -3.31 -9.27 3.18
CA HIS A 216 -3.14 -10.71 3.04
C HIS A 216 -1.78 -11.15 3.60
N ASN A 217 -1.68 -12.42 4.02
CA ASN A 217 -0.38 -13.01 4.34
C ASN A 217 0.52 -13.03 3.09
N VAL A 218 1.74 -12.49 3.21
CA VAL A 218 2.77 -12.58 2.16
C VAL A 218 3.58 -13.86 2.39
N ARG A 219 3.77 -14.66 1.34
CA ARG A 219 4.55 -15.92 1.45
C ARG A 219 5.91 -15.65 2.11
N SER A 220 6.23 -16.47 3.12
CA SER A 220 7.53 -16.57 3.79
C SER A 220 8.08 -15.31 4.50
N GLN A 221 7.29 -14.23 4.71
CA GLN A 221 7.85 -12.99 5.30
C GLN A 221 6.96 -12.30 6.36
N LYS A 222 5.65 -12.07 6.16
CA LYS A 222 4.81 -11.30 7.11
C LYS A 222 3.33 -11.73 7.12
N HIS A 223 2.77 -11.92 8.31
CA HIS A 223 1.33 -12.13 8.51
C HIS A 223 0.54 -10.81 8.40
N ALA A 224 -0.75 -10.89 8.05
CA ALA A 224 -1.63 -9.76 7.82
C ALA A 224 -1.73 -8.81 9.04
N GLU A 225 -1.71 -9.37 10.25
CA GLU A 225 -1.72 -8.62 11.52
C GLU A 225 -0.54 -7.66 11.60
N ASN A 226 0.67 -8.11 11.26
CA ASN A 226 1.87 -7.28 11.34
C ASN A 226 1.84 -6.11 10.33
N ILE A 227 1.21 -6.33 9.17
CA ILE A 227 1.04 -5.29 8.16
C ILE A 227 0.11 -4.21 8.71
N VAL A 228 -1.04 -4.62 9.25
CA VAL A 228 -2.06 -3.73 9.80
C VAL A 228 -1.55 -2.99 11.03
N LEU A 229 -0.89 -3.64 11.99
CA LEU A 229 -0.34 -2.98 13.18
C LEU A 229 0.65 -1.87 12.83
N ARG A 230 1.52 -2.09 11.84
CA ARG A 230 2.47 -1.07 11.37
C ARG A 230 1.74 0.12 10.74
N GLU A 231 0.69 -0.15 9.98
CA GLU A 231 -0.13 0.89 9.35
C GLU A 231 -0.87 1.70 10.40
N VAL A 232 -1.59 1.03 11.31
CA VAL A 232 -2.29 1.65 12.45
C VAL A 232 -1.34 2.50 13.29
N ALA A 233 -0.11 2.03 13.54
CA ALA A 233 0.90 2.78 14.31
C ALA A 233 1.13 4.21 13.79
N SER A 234 1.06 4.40 12.47
CA SER A 234 1.29 5.71 11.83
C SER A 234 0.18 6.72 12.12
N TYR A 235 -1.01 6.24 12.54
CA TYR A 235 -2.19 7.08 12.79
C TYR A 235 -2.46 7.34 14.27
N LEU A 236 -1.77 6.66 15.20
CA LEU A 236 -1.99 6.75 16.65
C LEU A 236 -1.50 8.08 17.30
N THR A 237 -2.01 9.20 16.79
CA THR A 237 -1.88 10.54 17.40
C THR A 237 -3.05 10.87 18.34
N LYS A 238 -4.15 10.12 18.24
CA LYS A 238 -5.37 10.23 19.06
C LYS A 238 -6.02 8.85 19.27
N PRO A 239 -6.76 8.62 20.36
CA PRO A 239 -7.30 7.30 20.67
C PRO A 239 -8.31 6.87 19.61
N PHE A 240 -8.20 5.61 19.19
CA PHE A 240 -9.13 4.97 18.25
C PHE A 240 -9.59 3.62 18.79
N LEU A 241 -10.82 3.27 18.46
CA LEU A 241 -11.28 1.88 18.50
C LEU A 241 -10.92 1.23 17.16
N ASN A 242 -10.08 0.20 17.22
CA ASN A 242 -9.55 -0.50 16.06
C ASN A 242 -10.34 -1.80 15.89
N HIS A 243 -11.12 -1.93 14.81
CA HIS A 243 -11.85 -3.16 14.49
C HIS A 243 -11.08 -3.97 13.46
N PHE A 244 -10.71 -5.20 13.81
CA PHE A 244 -10.02 -6.14 12.94
C PHE A 244 -10.93 -7.34 12.63
N TYR A 245 -11.40 -7.45 11.40
CA TYR A 245 -12.10 -8.62 10.89
C TYR A 245 -11.08 -9.57 10.27
N ILE A 246 -10.86 -10.74 10.87
CA ILE A 246 -9.80 -11.65 10.46
C ILE A 246 -10.39 -12.98 10.02
N SER A 247 -9.96 -13.46 8.85
CA SER A 247 -10.45 -14.71 8.29
C SER A 247 -10.05 -15.93 9.14
N TYR A 248 -8.85 -15.92 9.73
CA TYR A 248 -8.39 -16.85 10.76
C TYR A 248 -7.84 -16.04 11.92
N GLY A 249 -8.13 -16.45 13.15
CA GLY A 249 -7.59 -15.81 14.34
C GLY A 249 -6.05 -15.73 14.33
N PRO A 250 -5.48 -14.72 15.01
CA PRO A 250 -4.04 -14.49 15.02
C PRO A 250 -3.31 -15.69 15.62
N CYS A 251 -2.22 -16.15 15.03
CA CYS A 251 -1.37 -17.17 15.67
C CYS A 251 -0.66 -16.61 16.92
N SER A 252 -0.02 -17.46 17.70
CA SER A 252 0.72 -17.07 18.92
C SER A 252 1.72 -15.93 18.68
N ASN A 253 2.55 -16.01 17.64
CA ASN A 253 3.49 -14.94 17.29
C ASN A 253 2.77 -13.62 16.92
N CYS A 254 1.62 -13.67 16.23
CA CYS A 254 0.84 -12.46 15.97
C CYS A 254 0.23 -11.88 17.24
N CYS A 255 -0.21 -12.73 18.17
CA CYS A 255 -0.69 -12.29 19.48
C CYS A 255 0.42 -11.55 20.24
N ASP A 256 1.63 -12.11 20.29
CA ASP A 256 2.79 -11.47 20.92
C ASP A 256 3.09 -10.11 20.27
N LYS A 257 3.00 -10.01 18.94
CA LYS A 257 3.18 -8.73 18.24
C LYS A 257 2.10 -7.70 18.55
N ILE A 258 0.85 -8.12 18.76
CA ILE A 258 -0.23 -7.24 19.22
C ILE A 258 0.06 -6.77 20.65
N LEU A 259 0.55 -7.65 21.54
CA LEU A 259 0.93 -7.28 22.91
C LEU A 259 2.09 -6.29 22.94
N ASP A 260 3.17 -6.57 22.19
CA ASP A 260 4.33 -5.67 22.01
C ASP A 260 3.86 -4.28 21.54
N PHE A 261 2.92 -4.26 20.59
CA PHE A 261 2.34 -3.03 20.06
C PHE A 261 1.58 -2.25 21.12
N LEU A 262 0.72 -2.90 21.89
CA LEU A 262 -0.04 -2.24 22.97
C LEU A 262 0.89 -1.65 24.03
N GLN A 263 1.87 -2.43 24.50
CA GLN A 263 2.85 -1.98 25.51
C GLN A 263 3.66 -0.77 25.03
N LYS A 264 4.05 -0.75 23.75
CA LYS A 264 4.82 0.37 23.16
C LYS A 264 4.08 1.71 23.26
N PHE A 265 2.76 1.70 23.20
CA PHE A 265 1.93 2.90 23.15
C PHE A 265 1.15 3.18 24.44
N GLU A 266 1.10 2.24 25.38
CA GLU A 266 0.29 2.30 26.61
C GLU A 266 0.47 3.62 27.39
N LYS A 267 1.71 4.13 27.48
CA LYS A 267 2.01 5.39 28.21
C LYS A 267 1.64 6.66 27.45
N LYS A 268 1.41 6.57 26.13
CA LYS A 268 1.14 7.71 25.26
C LYS A 268 -0.34 7.86 24.97
N ILE A 269 -1.01 6.72 24.72
CA ILE A 269 -2.36 6.71 24.19
C ILE A 269 -3.06 5.40 24.52
N LYS A 270 -4.34 5.49 24.90
CA LYS A 270 -5.18 4.31 25.08
C LYS A 270 -5.54 3.72 23.72
N ILE A 271 -5.09 2.50 23.45
CA ILE A 271 -5.45 1.74 22.26
C ILE A 271 -6.53 0.73 22.63
N MET A 272 -7.64 0.72 21.88
CA MET A 272 -8.68 -0.30 22.00
C MET A 272 -8.71 -1.13 20.73
N ILE A 273 -8.54 -2.44 20.84
CA ILE A 273 -8.57 -3.36 19.70
C ILE A 273 -9.71 -4.36 19.90
N LYS A 274 -10.61 -4.44 18.92
CA LYS A 274 -11.62 -5.49 18.78
C LYS A 274 -11.23 -6.37 17.61
N ILE A 275 -11.01 -7.65 17.87
CA ILE A 275 -10.67 -8.68 16.90
C ILE A 275 -11.89 -9.58 16.72
N MET A 276 -12.43 -9.62 15.51
CA MET A 276 -13.55 -10.46 15.11
C MET A 276 -13.02 -11.51 14.14
N ILE A 277 -13.03 -12.79 14.55
CA ILE A 277 -12.45 -13.88 13.78
C ILE A 277 -13.54 -14.70 13.10
N SER A 278 -13.39 -15.00 11.81
CA SER A 278 -14.29 -15.92 11.10
C SER A 278 -14.07 -17.37 11.56
N ARG A 279 -12.81 -17.75 11.76
CA ARG A 279 -12.40 -19.10 12.17
C ARG A 279 -11.29 -19.03 13.21
N LEU A 280 -11.28 -19.99 14.13
CA LEU A 280 -10.14 -20.23 14.99
C LEU A 280 -8.96 -20.78 14.18
N TYR A 281 -7.75 -20.33 14.52
CA TYR A 281 -6.53 -20.97 14.05
C TYR A 281 -6.44 -22.35 14.70
N LYS A 282 -6.13 -23.40 13.91
CA LYS A 282 -6.07 -24.78 14.40
C LYS A 282 -4.77 -25.06 15.16
N ASP A 283 -4.54 -24.31 16.21
CA ASP A 283 -3.46 -24.54 17.14
C ASP A 283 -4.08 -24.70 18.53
N GLU A 284 -4.27 -25.95 18.95
CA GLU A 284 -4.79 -26.30 20.28
C GLU A 284 -3.68 -26.31 21.34
N SER A 285 -2.47 -25.83 21.01
CA SER A 285 -1.40 -25.76 21.98
C SER A 285 -1.75 -24.82 23.13
N SER A 286 -1.26 -25.18 24.32
CA SER A 286 -1.32 -24.31 25.51
C SER A 286 -0.69 -22.94 25.25
N VAL A 287 0.27 -22.85 24.31
CA VAL A 287 0.92 -21.60 23.89
C VAL A 287 -0.08 -20.67 23.20
N PHE A 288 -0.87 -21.18 22.26
CA PHE A 288 -1.90 -20.39 21.57
C PHE A 288 -2.97 -19.91 22.56
N GLN A 289 -3.47 -20.81 23.40
CA GLN A 289 -4.48 -20.49 24.42
C GLN A 289 -4.00 -19.39 25.39
N ASN A 290 -2.77 -19.51 25.89
CA ASN A 290 -2.17 -18.51 26.75
C ASN A 290 -1.99 -17.16 26.05
N SER A 291 -1.74 -17.16 24.74
CA SER A 291 -1.59 -15.93 23.96
C SER A 291 -2.93 -15.17 23.86
N ILE A 292 -4.04 -15.87 23.62
CA ILE A 292 -5.39 -15.28 23.62
C ILE A 292 -5.75 -14.74 25.02
N LYS A 293 -5.45 -15.48 26.10
CA LYS A 293 -5.66 -15.01 27.48
C LYS A 293 -4.94 -13.70 27.78
N LYS A 294 -3.68 -13.58 27.37
CA LYS A 294 -2.89 -12.35 27.53
C LYS A 294 -3.50 -11.17 26.77
N LEU A 295 -4.03 -11.41 25.56
CA LEU A 295 -4.74 -10.37 24.80
C LEU A 295 -5.94 -9.84 25.59
N HIS A 296 -6.78 -10.73 26.14
CA HIS A 296 -7.92 -10.33 26.98
C HIS A 296 -7.49 -9.54 28.23
N GLN A 297 -6.41 -9.95 28.90
CA GLN A 297 -5.86 -9.24 30.06
C GLN A 297 -5.37 -7.82 29.71
N MET A 298 -4.87 -7.63 28.48
CA MET A 298 -4.47 -6.31 27.97
C MET A 298 -5.65 -5.49 27.40
N GLY A 299 -6.89 -5.95 27.58
CA GLY A 299 -8.09 -5.23 27.13
C GLY A 299 -8.41 -5.37 25.64
N VAL A 300 -7.81 -6.35 24.94
CA VAL A 300 -8.20 -6.71 23.56
C VAL A 300 -9.42 -7.62 23.61
N SER A 301 -10.46 -7.25 22.86
CA SER A 301 -11.65 -8.10 22.71
C SER A 301 -11.44 -9.05 21.54
N VAL A 302 -11.35 -10.37 21.77
CA VAL A 302 -11.34 -11.39 20.71
C VAL A 302 -12.71 -12.09 20.70
N GLN A 303 -13.38 -12.10 19.55
CA GLN A 303 -14.73 -12.66 19.39
C GLN A 303 -14.85 -13.39 18.05
N VAL A 304 -15.73 -14.37 17.96
CA VAL A 304 -16.09 -15.02 16.69
C VAL A 304 -17.15 -14.19 15.97
N MET A 305 -16.98 -13.99 14.66
CA MET A 305 -17.92 -13.26 13.83
C MET A 305 -19.29 -13.94 13.80
N ASN A 306 -20.34 -13.23 14.20
CA ASN A 306 -21.72 -13.62 13.95
C ASN A 306 -22.19 -13.12 12.57
N ARG A 307 -23.44 -13.42 12.20
CA ARG A 307 -24.04 -12.95 10.94
C ARG A 307 -23.95 -11.42 10.76
N GLY A 308 -24.23 -10.66 11.82
CA GLY A 308 -24.17 -9.20 11.79
C GLY A 308 -22.76 -8.66 11.62
N ASP A 309 -21.74 -9.34 12.17
CA ASP A 309 -20.34 -8.96 11.96
C ASP A 309 -19.91 -9.24 10.50
N PHE A 310 -20.33 -10.36 9.91
CA PHE A 310 -20.09 -10.64 8.49
C PHE A 310 -20.77 -9.61 7.59
N GLU A 311 -22.01 -9.24 7.91
CA GLU A 311 -22.74 -8.22 7.15
C GLU A 311 -22.07 -6.84 7.23
N GLN A 312 -21.61 -6.44 8.42
CA GLN A 312 -20.85 -5.19 8.60
C GLN A 312 -19.53 -5.23 7.84
N CYS A 313 -18.78 -6.34 7.93
CA CYS A 313 -17.54 -6.51 7.18
C CYS A 313 -17.79 -6.51 5.66
N PHE A 314 -18.88 -7.10 5.19
CA PHE A 314 -19.24 -7.09 3.77
C PHE A 314 -19.55 -5.67 3.30
N LYS A 315 -20.46 -4.96 3.98
CA LYS A 315 -20.86 -3.59 3.63
C LYS A 315 -19.70 -2.60 3.72
N GLY A 316 -18.80 -2.80 4.68
CA GLY A 316 -17.65 -1.94 4.89
C GLY A 316 -16.52 -2.16 3.90
N PHE A 317 -16.33 -3.38 3.40
CA PHE A 317 -15.10 -3.76 2.69
C PHE A 317 -15.29 -4.35 1.30
N VAL A 318 -16.51 -4.61 0.82
CA VAL A 318 -16.75 -5.22 -0.51
C VAL A 318 -17.21 -4.17 -1.51
N LYS A 319 -16.68 -4.22 -2.75
CA LYS A 319 -17.05 -3.33 -3.86
C LYS A 319 -18.53 -3.56 -4.18
N ILE A 320 -19.34 -2.50 -4.06
CA ILE A 320 -20.82 -2.57 -4.14
C ILE A 320 -21.28 -3.21 -5.46
N GLN A 321 -21.89 -4.42 -5.37
CA GLN A 321 -22.91 -4.93 -6.30
C GLN A 321 -23.97 -5.86 -5.64
N GLY A 322 -24.24 -5.75 -4.33
CA GLY A 322 -25.34 -6.50 -3.70
C GLY A 322 -25.41 -6.40 -2.17
N ASP A 323 -26.44 -7.04 -1.60
CA ASP A 323 -26.56 -7.27 -0.15
C ASP A 323 -25.82 -8.54 0.26
N PHE A 324 -25.29 -8.56 1.49
CA PHE A 324 -24.64 -9.74 2.05
C PHE A 324 -25.59 -10.96 2.07
N GLN A 325 -25.15 -12.07 1.47
CA GLN A 325 -25.87 -13.34 1.45
C GLN A 325 -25.17 -14.35 2.36
N PRO A 326 -25.77 -14.74 3.50
CA PRO A 326 -25.17 -15.73 4.38
C PRO A 326 -25.09 -17.09 3.66
N TRP A 327 -23.94 -17.76 3.76
CA TRP A 327 -23.80 -19.12 3.24
C TRP A 327 -24.48 -20.15 4.16
N PRO A 328 -24.79 -21.36 3.66
CA PRO A 328 -25.34 -22.43 4.49
C PRO A 328 -24.44 -22.72 5.70
N ALA A 329 -25.06 -22.89 6.86
CA ALA A 329 -24.39 -23.22 8.13
C ALA A 329 -23.45 -22.14 8.68
N LEU A 330 -23.58 -20.87 8.27
CA LEU A 330 -22.81 -19.75 8.85
C LEU A 330 -22.98 -19.68 10.37
N GLU A 331 -24.22 -19.56 10.84
CA GLU A 331 -24.58 -19.40 12.26
C GLU A 331 -24.14 -20.59 13.12
N PRO A 332 -24.52 -21.86 12.83
CA PRO A 332 -24.10 -22.99 13.66
C PRO A 332 -22.58 -23.18 13.68
N THR A 333 -21.88 -22.80 12.61
CA THR A 333 -20.40 -22.82 12.59
C THR A 333 -19.81 -21.74 13.48
N SER A 334 -20.37 -20.52 13.46
CA SER A 334 -19.96 -19.43 14.33
C SER A 334 -20.21 -19.76 15.80
N GLU A 335 -21.37 -20.32 16.15
CA GLU A 335 -21.70 -20.74 17.52
C GLU A 335 -20.73 -21.79 18.04
N LYS A 336 -20.44 -22.84 17.25
CA LYS A 336 -19.46 -23.86 17.61
C LYS A 336 -18.05 -23.27 17.79
N CYS A 337 -17.66 -22.36 16.90
CA CYS A 337 -16.37 -21.69 16.97
C CYS A 337 -16.29 -20.78 18.20
N ALA A 338 -17.38 -20.08 18.55
CA ALA A 338 -17.46 -19.23 19.74
C ALA A 338 -17.34 -20.04 21.02
N ALA A 339 -18.07 -21.16 21.15
CA ALA A 339 -17.95 -22.07 22.29
C ALA A 339 -16.51 -22.59 22.47
N ASN A 340 -15.82 -22.89 21.37
CA ASN A 340 -14.41 -23.29 21.41
C ASN A 340 -13.48 -22.15 21.85
N LEU A 341 -13.77 -20.90 21.48
CA LEU A 341 -13.01 -19.73 21.92
C LEU A 341 -13.26 -19.43 23.40
N GLU A 342 -14.51 -19.57 23.87
CA GLU A 342 -14.87 -19.39 25.28
C GLU A 342 -14.25 -20.43 26.21
N ALA A 343 -13.96 -21.62 25.70
CA ALA A 343 -13.25 -22.67 26.42
C ALA A 343 -11.74 -22.39 26.61
N ILE A 344 -11.19 -21.37 25.94
CA ILE A 344 -9.80 -20.91 26.10
C ILE A 344 -9.72 -20.01 27.31
#